data_AF-A0A8T5B9V0-F1
#
_entry.id   AF-A0A8T5B9V0-F1
#
_cell.length_a   1.000
_cell.length_b   1.000
_cell.length_c   1.000
_cell.angle_alpha   90.00
_cell.angle_beta   90.00
_cell.angle_gamma   90.00
#
_symmetry.space_group_name_H-M   'P 1'
#
loop_
_entity.id
_entity.type
_entity.pdbx_description
1 polymer ?
#
loop_
_entity_poly.entity_id
_entity_poly.type
_entity_poly.pdbx_seq_one_letter_code
_entity_poly.pdbx_strand_id
1 'polypeptide(L)'
;MVLALSGLRLESAALVLLAASLNVAFLYGIIIRPIIYYTIYTPLNYNEIIDFSVDNLNVEFKISNKGLSDAAIYLVIRFYNATPNEHPNKEYEEREEGEIIIPMILKPIKEEYESIRMKFSNNGDPSYIFIMISVEANREIDQIFNFNNSFMLSNPQRPTAILLKRLSEGKYMRVTSR
;
A
#
# COMPACT_ATOMS: atom_id res chain seq x y z
N MET A 1 -25.77 58.85 2.65
CA MET A 1 -24.77 58.13 1.81
C MET A 1 -23.51 57.70 2.58
N VAL A 2 -23.56 57.53 3.91
CA VAL A 2 -22.42 57.07 4.73
C VAL A 2 -22.61 55.62 5.21
N LEU A 3 -23.86 55.21 5.44
CA LEU A 3 -24.23 53.85 5.89
C LEU A 3 -23.99 52.73 4.85
N ALA A 4 -24.06 53.04 3.55
CA ALA A 4 -23.80 52.06 2.49
C ALA A 4 -22.30 51.74 2.34
N LEU A 5 -21.42 52.73 2.54
CA LEU A 5 -19.96 52.53 2.45
C LEU A 5 -19.43 51.69 3.61
N SER A 6 -20.01 51.81 4.81
CA SER A 6 -19.65 50.98 5.97
C SER A 6 -20.08 49.52 5.81
N GLY A 7 -21.25 49.25 5.20
CA GLY A 7 -21.71 47.89 4.88
C GLY A 7 -20.78 47.19 3.89
N LEU A 8 -20.42 47.88 2.80
CA LEU A 8 -19.47 47.38 1.79
C LEU A 8 -18.07 47.06 2.37
N ARG A 9 -17.57 47.90 3.30
CA ARG A 9 -16.29 47.65 3.99
C ARG A 9 -16.36 46.46 4.95
N LEU A 10 -17.48 46.30 5.66
CA LEU A 10 -17.69 45.18 6.57
C LEU A 10 -17.83 43.86 5.80
N GLU A 11 -18.59 43.86 4.70
CA GLU A 11 -18.74 42.71 3.78
C GLU A 11 -17.40 42.34 3.14
N SER A 12 -16.64 43.33 2.65
CA SER A 12 -15.31 43.10 2.09
C SER A 12 -14.34 42.53 3.13
N ALA A 13 -14.35 43.06 4.36
CA ALA A 13 -13.52 42.55 5.45
C ALA A 13 -13.92 41.11 5.84
N ALA A 14 -15.21 40.80 5.87
CA ALA A 14 -15.73 39.47 6.14
C ALA A 14 -15.30 38.47 5.05
N LEU A 15 -15.38 38.86 3.77
CA LEU A 15 -14.93 38.03 2.65
C LEU A 15 -13.41 37.77 2.70
N VAL A 16 -12.61 38.78 3.04
CA VAL A 16 -11.15 38.62 3.20
C VAL A 16 -10.82 37.69 4.37
N LEU A 17 -11.50 37.83 5.52
CA LEU A 17 -11.33 36.95 6.66
C LEU A 17 -11.74 35.50 6.35
N LEU A 18 -12.83 35.31 5.62
CA LEU A 18 -13.27 33.99 5.18
C LEU A 18 -12.27 33.36 4.20
N ALA A 19 -11.79 34.13 3.23
CA ALA A 19 -10.75 33.67 2.31
C ALA A 19 -9.45 33.31 3.05
N ALA A 20 -9.01 34.14 4.00
CA ALA A 20 -7.83 33.86 4.81
C ALA A 20 -8.03 32.58 5.65
N SER A 21 -9.20 32.41 6.25
CA SER A 21 -9.53 31.23 7.06
C SER A 21 -9.55 29.95 6.23
N LEU A 22 -10.13 29.99 5.03
CA LEU A 22 -10.11 28.87 4.09
C LEU A 22 -8.69 28.52 3.63
N ASN A 23 -7.86 29.53 3.33
CA ASN A 23 -6.47 29.32 2.94
C ASN A 23 -5.64 28.72 4.09
N VAL A 24 -5.83 29.20 5.32
CA VAL A 24 -5.16 28.63 6.50
C VAL A 24 -5.62 27.19 6.74
N ALA A 25 -6.93 26.90 6.64
CA ALA A 25 -7.46 25.55 6.78
C ALA A 25 -6.91 24.60 5.69
N PHE A 26 -6.79 25.08 4.45
CA PHE A 26 -6.21 24.31 3.35
C PHE A 26 -4.72 24.04 3.56
N LEU A 27 -3.95 25.06 3.96
CA LEU A 27 -2.53 24.93 4.25
C LEU A 27 -2.28 23.97 5.42
N TYR A 28 -3.08 24.09 6.49
CA TYR A 28 -3.10 23.17 7.62
C TYR A 28 -3.37 21.73 7.15
N GLY A 29 -4.39 21.53 6.33
CA GLY A 29 -4.74 20.24 5.75
C GLY A 29 -3.71 19.66 4.76
N ILE A 30 -2.77 20.45 4.23
CA ILE A 30 -1.64 19.94 3.43
C ILE A 30 -0.46 19.56 4.34
N ILE A 31 -0.13 20.41 5.31
CA ILE A 31 1.03 20.22 6.19
C ILE A 31 0.87 18.99 7.06
N ILE A 32 -0.35 18.67 7.47
CA ILE A 32 -0.61 17.67 8.50
C ILE A 32 -0.84 16.28 7.92
N ARG A 33 -0.81 16.15 6.59
CA ARG A 33 -1.06 14.88 5.92
C ARG A 33 -0.08 13.80 6.38
N PRO A 34 -0.55 12.54 6.48
CA PRO A 34 0.32 11.41 6.69
C PRO A 34 1.22 11.22 5.46
N ILE A 35 2.46 10.79 5.69
CA ILE A 35 3.41 10.50 4.63
C ILE A 35 3.99 9.13 4.90
N ILE A 36 3.61 8.14 4.11
CA ILE A 36 3.94 6.74 4.37
C ILE A 36 5.13 6.32 3.53
N TYR A 37 6.20 5.97 4.23
CA TYR A 37 7.38 5.33 3.67
C TYR A 37 7.40 3.89 4.10
N TYR A 38 7.50 2.97 3.15
CA TYR A 38 7.61 1.56 3.44
C TYR A 38 8.70 0.92 2.60
N THR A 39 9.25 -0.17 3.12
CA THR A 39 10.21 -1.03 2.43
C THR A 39 9.84 -2.46 2.73
N ILE A 40 9.69 -3.25 1.67
CA ILE A 40 9.37 -4.67 1.76
C ILE A 40 10.64 -5.44 1.43
N TYR A 41 11.01 -6.31 2.35
CA TYR A 41 12.14 -7.22 2.26
C TYR A 41 11.59 -8.64 2.16
N THR A 42 11.73 -9.19 0.97
CA THR A 42 11.50 -10.61 0.75
C THR A 42 12.87 -11.29 0.81
N PRO A 43 13.09 -12.24 1.73
CA PRO A 43 14.38 -12.86 1.97
C PRO A 43 14.82 -13.75 0.82
N LEU A 44 13.92 -14.11 -0.10
CA LEU A 44 14.26 -14.84 -1.32
C LEU A 44 15.14 -13.98 -2.21
N ASN A 45 16.44 -14.25 -2.20
CA ASN A 45 17.36 -13.71 -3.18
C ASN A 45 17.06 -14.31 -4.56
N TYR A 46 17.66 -13.72 -5.59
CA TYR A 46 17.62 -14.25 -6.94
C TYR A 46 18.19 -15.68 -6.98
N ASN A 47 17.49 -16.59 -7.67
CA ASN A 47 17.82 -18.03 -7.76
C ASN A 47 17.70 -18.83 -6.45
N GLU A 48 17.19 -18.24 -5.37
CA GLU A 48 16.85 -19.04 -4.19
C GLU A 48 15.59 -19.87 -4.43
N ILE A 49 15.60 -21.06 -3.84
CA ILE A 49 14.53 -22.04 -3.93
C ILE A 49 13.78 -22.03 -2.60
N ILE A 50 12.45 -21.98 -2.66
CA ILE A 50 11.57 -22.18 -1.52
C ILE A 50 10.72 -23.42 -1.75
N ASP A 51 10.60 -24.24 -0.71
CA ASP A 51 9.70 -25.38 -0.68
C ASP A 51 8.48 -25.03 0.18
N PHE A 52 7.37 -24.65 -0.45
CA PHE A 52 6.16 -24.26 0.27
C PHE A 52 5.47 -25.43 0.98
N SER A 53 5.89 -26.67 0.76
CA SER A 53 5.39 -27.82 1.52
C SER A 53 5.95 -27.87 2.94
N VAL A 54 7.12 -27.26 3.18
CA VAL A 54 7.85 -27.33 4.45
C VAL A 54 8.11 -25.95 5.05
N ASP A 55 8.34 -24.95 4.19
CA ASP A 55 8.77 -23.61 4.57
C ASP A 55 7.68 -22.54 4.34
N ASN A 56 7.75 -21.49 5.16
CA ASN A 56 6.94 -20.28 5.02
C ASN A 56 7.78 -19.20 4.34
N LEU A 57 7.16 -18.35 3.51
CA LEU A 57 7.80 -17.09 3.11
C LEU A 57 7.69 -16.14 4.29
N ASN A 58 8.84 -15.82 4.86
CA ASN A 58 8.93 -14.70 5.78
C ASN A 58 8.99 -13.43 4.94
N VAL A 59 8.13 -12.46 5.19
CA VAL A 59 8.23 -11.14 4.58
C VAL A 59 8.46 -10.15 5.69
N GLU A 60 9.60 -9.48 5.64
CA GLU A 60 9.90 -8.39 6.54
C GLU A 60 9.43 -7.10 5.90
N PHE A 61 8.71 -6.27 6.64
CA PHE A 61 8.32 -4.98 6.16
C PHE A 61 8.66 -3.91 7.21
N LYS A 62 9.32 -2.87 6.72
CA LYS A 62 9.60 -1.68 7.50
C LYS A 62 8.65 -0.60 7.01
N ILE A 63 7.90 0.01 7.92
CA ILE A 63 6.98 1.08 7.56
C ILE A 63 7.13 2.25 8.53
N SER A 64 6.94 3.45 8.03
CA SER A 64 7.02 4.65 8.84
C SER A 64 6.08 5.72 8.34
N ASN A 65 5.48 6.44 9.28
CA ASN A 65 4.74 7.65 8.99
C ASN A 65 5.62 8.85 9.31
N LYS A 66 6.05 9.57 8.28
CA LYS A 66 6.84 10.81 8.39
C LYS A 66 5.96 12.06 8.37
N GLY A 67 4.64 11.89 8.29
CA GLY A 67 3.66 12.97 8.40
C GLY A 67 3.36 13.33 9.85
N LEU A 68 2.47 14.32 10.01
CA LEU A 68 2.09 14.88 11.32
C LEU A 68 0.72 14.42 11.84
N SER A 69 -0.03 13.64 11.05
CA SER A 69 -1.27 12.96 11.48
C SER A 69 -1.09 11.45 11.52
N ASP A 70 -1.99 10.78 12.25
CA ASP A 70 -2.16 9.33 12.14
C ASP A 70 -2.47 8.95 10.68
N ALA A 71 -2.07 7.73 10.30
CA ALA A 71 -2.39 7.15 9.01
C ALA A 71 -3.05 5.79 9.21
N ALA A 72 -4.22 5.60 8.60
CA ALA A 72 -4.90 4.32 8.53
C ALA A 72 -4.59 3.66 7.19
N ILE A 73 -3.97 2.49 7.24
CA ILE A 73 -3.55 1.76 6.04
C ILE A 73 -3.89 0.27 6.15
N TYR A 74 -3.88 -0.38 5.00
CA TYR A 74 -3.88 -1.83 4.88
C TYR A 74 -2.54 -2.26 4.30
N LEU A 75 -1.91 -3.26 4.93
CA LEU A 75 -0.94 -4.09 4.20
C LEU A 75 -1.74 -5.19 3.49
N VAL A 76 -1.65 -5.17 2.18
CA VAL A 76 -2.38 -6.09 1.30
C VAL A 76 -1.39 -7.00 0.61
N ILE A 77 -1.68 -8.30 0.66
CA ILE A 77 -0.83 -9.33 0.09
C ILE A 77 -1.70 -10.21 -0.80
N ARG A 78 -1.42 -10.20 -2.10
CA ARG A 78 -2.20 -10.88 -3.14
C ARG A 78 -1.41 -12.03 -3.75
N PHE A 79 -2.11 -13.12 -4.02
CA PHE A 79 -1.56 -14.35 -4.56
C PHE A 79 -2.28 -14.72 -5.85
N TYR A 80 -1.48 -14.90 -6.89
CA TYR A 80 -1.97 -15.34 -8.18
C TYR A 80 -1.21 -16.59 -8.61
N ASN A 81 -1.99 -17.63 -8.87
CA ASN A 81 -1.50 -18.84 -9.48
C ASN A 81 -1.64 -18.69 -11.00
N ALA A 82 -0.54 -18.91 -11.71
CA ALA A 82 -0.51 -18.82 -13.16
C ALA A 82 0.01 -20.14 -13.75
N THR A 83 -0.82 -20.74 -14.61
CA THR A 83 -0.46 -21.92 -15.40
C THR A 83 -0.61 -21.55 -16.87
N PRO A 84 0.41 -21.80 -17.73
CA PRO A 84 0.29 -21.61 -19.16
C PRO A 84 -0.92 -22.36 -19.69
N ASN A 85 -1.75 -21.69 -20.48
CA ASN A 85 -2.90 -22.33 -21.09
C ASN A 85 -2.45 -23.18 -22.27
N GLU A 86 -3.02 -24.38 -22.45
CA GLU A 86 -2.68 -25.25 -23.61
C GLU A 86 -3.15 -24.65 -24.95
N HIS A 87 -3.96 -23.58 -24.91
CA HIS A 87 -4.46 -22.89 -26.09
C HIS A 87 -3.56 -21.71 -26.52
N PRO A 88 -3.11 -21.66 -27.78
CA PRO A 88 -2.11 -20.70 -28.26
C PRO A 88 -2.55 -19.21 -28.27
N ASN A 89 -3.81 -18.91 -27.94
CA ASN A 89 -4.37 -17.55 -27.96
C ASN A 89 -4.76 -17.00 -26.57
N LYS A 90 -4.41 -17.70 -25.48
CA LYS A 90 -4.50 -17.17 -24.11
C LYS A 90 -3.19 -17.47 -23.41
N GLU A 91 -2.39 -16.45 -23.15
CA GLU A 91 -1.02 -16.64 -22.67
C GLU A 91 -0.97 -17.32 -21.29
N TYR A 92 -1.92 -17.02 -20.39
CA TYR A 92 -2.03 -17.64 -19.06
C TYR A 92 -3.49 -17.67 -18.56
N GLU A 93 -3.82 -18.67 -17.73
CA GLU A 93 -4.98 -18.61 -16.84
C GLU A 93 -4.50 -18.13 -15.46
N GLU A 94 -4.72 -16.86 -15.15
CA GLU A 94 -4.50 -16.32 -13.81
C GLU A 94 -5.73 -16.60 -12.95
N ARG A 95 -5.52 -17.28 -11.80
CA ARG A 95 -6.54 -17.37 -10.75
C ARG A 95 -5.99 -16.66 -9.51
N GLU A 96 -6.74 -15.67 -9.04
CA GLU A 96 -6.53 -15.08 -7.72
C GLU A 96 -6.97 -16.12 -6.68
N GLU A 97 -6.01 -16.64 -5.91
CA GLU A 97 -6.28 -17.69 -4.92
C GLU A 97 -6.47 -17.14 -3.51
N GLY A 98 -6.00 -15.93 -3.22
CA GLY A 98 -6.17 -15.35 -1.91
C GLY A 98 -5.65 -13.93 -1.77
N GLU A 99 -6.24 -13.24 -0.80
CA GLU A 99 -5.84 -11.91 -0.36
C GLU A 99 -5.73 -11.93 1.18
N ILE A 100 -4.63 -11.39 1.71
CA ILE A 100 -4.46 -11.14 3.14
C ILE A 100 -4.44 -9.64 3.34
N ILE A 101 -5.34 -9.14 4.19
CA ILE A 101 -5.46 -7.72 4.52
C ILE A 101 -5.17 -7.55 6.01
N ILE A 102 -4.16 -6.73 6.32
CA ILE A 102 -3.78 -6.43 7.70
C ILE A 102 -3.98 -4.93 7.95
N PRO A 103 -4.97 -4.54 8.78
CA PRO A 103 -5.19 -3.15 9.15
C PRO A 103 -4.08 -2.65 10.08
N MET A 104 -3.55 -1.46 9.81
CA MET A 104 -2.56 -0.81 10.65
C MET A 104 -2.89 0.68 10.83
N ILE A 105 -2.60 1.18 12.04
CA ILE A 105 -2.71 2.61 12.38
C ILE A 105 -1.32 3.11 12.74
N LEU A 106 -0.72 3.91 11.86
CA LEU A 106 0.62 4.44 12.03
C LEU A 106 0.59 5.81 12.69
N LYS A 107 1.26 5.94 13.84
CA LYS A 107 1.40 7.21 14.55
C LYS A 107 2.40 8.16 13.87
N PRO A 108 2.22 9.49 13.98
CA PRO A 108 3.14 10.50 13.45
C PRO A 108 4.58 10.29 13.87
N ILE A 109 5.51 10.53 12.94
CA ILE A 109 6.96 10.54 13.17
C ILE A 109 7.43 9.25 13.87
N LYS A 110 6.80 8.12 13.54
CA LYS A 110 7.14 6.81 14.13
C LYS A 110 7.56 5.84 13.04
N GLU A 111 8.61 5.07 13.33
CA GLU A 111 8.99 3.90 12.55
C GLU A 111 8.45 2.65 13.25
N GLU A 112 7.77 1.82 12.48
CA GLU A 112 7.26 0.53 12.93
C GLU A 112 7.95 -0.57 12.09
N TYR A 113 8.37 -1.61 12.80
CA TYR A 113 9.07 -2.74 12.24
C TYR A 113 8.24 -3.97 12.53
N GLU A 114 7.78 -4.61 11.47
CA GLU A 114 6.98 -5.81 11.59
C GLU A 114 7.49 -6.89 10.63
N SER A 115 7.48 -8.12 11.10
CA SER A 115 7.83 -9.30 10.32
C SER A 115 6.61 -10.18 10.27
N ILE A 116 6.06 -10.40 9.07
CA ILE A 116 4.94 -11.31 8.89
C ILE A 116 5.49 -12.61 8.31
N ARG A 117 5.14 -13.72 8.96
CA ARG A 117 5.39 -15.05 8.44
C ARG A 117 4.11 -15.54 7.79
N MET A 118 4.21 -15.95 6.53
CA MET A 118 3.06 -16.41 5.77
C MET A 118 3.27 -17.83 5.30
N LYS A 119 2.27 -18.66 5.53
CA LYS A 119 2.19 -20.00 4.96
C LYS A 119 1.34 -19.92 3.70
N PHE A 120 1.86 -20.41 2.59
CA PHE A 120 1.10 -20.49 1.34
C PHE A 120 0.59 -21.91 1.17
N SER A 121 -0.60 -22.01 0.62
CA SER A 121 -1.11 -23.26 0.07
C SER A 121 -0.79 -23.24 -1.41
N ASN A 122 -0.16 -24.30 -1.92
CA ASN A 122 0.14 -24.48 -3.34
C ASN A 122 -0.97 -25.28 -4.05
N ASN A 123 -2.24 -24.98 -3.76
CA ASN A 123 -3.36 -25.74 -4.30
C ASN A 123 -3.27 -25.81 -5.84
N GLY A 124 -3.30 -27.03 -6.37
CA GLY A 124 -3.21 -27.28 -7.83
C GLY A 124 -1.80 -27.17 -8.43
N ASP A 125 -0.78 -26.86 -7.64
CA ASP A 125 0.65 -26.86 -7.99
C ASP A 125 0.98 -26.10 -9.31
N PRO A 126 0.71 -24.79 -9.34
CA PRO A 126 0.81 -23.96 -10.54
C PRO A 126 2.23 -23.91 -11.12
N SER A 127 2.33 -23.60 -12.41
CA SER A 127 3.65 -23.44 -13.05
C SER A 127 4.39 -22.19 -12.55
N TYR A 128 3.64 -21.15 -12.19
CA TYR A 128 4.15 -19.90 -11.66
C TYR A 128 3.28 -19.41 -10.51
N ILE A 129 3.93 -18.80 -9.52
CA ILE A 129 3.25 -18.07 -8.43
C ILE A 129 3.71 -16.62 -8.52
N PHE A 130 2.73 -15.71 -8.51
CA PHE A 130 2.95 -14.28 -8.41
C PHE A 130 2.48 -13.78 -7.05
N ILE A 131 3.40 -13.17 -6.30
CA ILE A 131 3.14 -12.60 -4.98
C ILE A 131 3.28 -11.10 -5.09
N MET A 132 2.22 -10.36 -4.78
CA MET A 132 2.22 -8.90 -4.77
C MET A 132 1.94 -8.40 -3.36
N ILE A 133 2.79 -7.49 -2.89
CA ILE A 133 2.71 -6.92 -1.54
C ILE A 133 2.59 -5.41 -1.66
N SER A 134 1.47 -4.83 -1.22
CA SER A 134 1.18 -3.41 -1.37
C SER A 134 0.68 -2.80 -0.06
N VAL A 135 0.95 -1.50 0.10
CA VAL A 135 0.35 -0.69 1.16
C VAL A 135 -0.76 0.15 0.54
N GLU A 136 -1.96 0.02 1.08
CA GLU A 136 -3.16 0.68 0.58
C GLU A 136 -3.78 1.57 1.65
N ALA A 137 -4.54 2.58 1.22
CA ALA A 137 -5.23 3.48 2.15
C ALA A 137 -6.45 2.79 2.74
N ASN A 138 -6.57 2.79 4.07
CA ASN A 138 -7.83 2.40 4.69
C ASN A 138 -8.80 3.59 4.64
N ARG A 139 -9.71 3.58 3.67
CA ARG A 139 -10.71 4.64 3.45
C ARG A 139 -12.00 4.43 4.24
N GLU A 140 -12.13 3.33 4.98
CA GLU A 140 -13.34 2.98 5.72
C GLU A 140 -13.31 3.48 7.17
N ILE A 141 -12.13 3.86 7.68
CA ILE A 141 -11.98 4.48 9.00
C ILE A 141 -12.32 5.98 8.91
N ASP A 142 -13.52 6.31 9.37
CA ASP A 142 -14.08 7.63 9.72
C ASP A 142 -14.03 8.77 8.68
N GLN A 143 -15.19 9.40 8.45
CA GLN A 143 -15.36 10.53 7.52
C GLN A 143 -14.52 11.77 7.89
N ILE A 144 -14.13 11.91 9.16
CA ILE A 144 -13.25 13.00 9.64
C ILE A 144 -11.79 12.77 9.20
N PHE A 145 -11.37 11.52 8.95
CA PHE A 145 -10.04 11.17 8.44
C PHE A 145 -9.93 11.22 6.90
N ASN A 146 -11.06 11.29 6.18
CA ASN A 146 -11.05 11.27 4.71
C ASN A 146 -10.36 12.47 4.05
N PHE A 147 -10.23 13.60 4.74
CA PHE A 147 -9.42 14.72 4.26
C PHE A 147 -7.90 14.46 4.36
N ASN A 148 -7.50 13.53 5.23
CA ASN A 148 -6.12 13.19 5.55
C ASN A 148 -5.65 11.87 4.89
N ASN A 149 -6.54 11.11 4.24
CA ASN A 149 -6.18 9.82 3.63
C ASN A 149 -5.53 9.93 2.23
N SER A 150 -5.12 11.14 1.81
CA SER A 150 -4.20 11.34 0.70
C SER A 150 -2.77 11.36 1.24
N PHE A 151 -2.17 10.19 1.38
CA PHE A 151 -0.75 10.08 1.68
C PHE A 151 0.06 9.86 0.41
N MET A 152 1.25 10.44 0.37
CA MET A 152 2.22 10.18 -0.68
C MET A 152 2.81 8.79 -0.43
N LEU A 153 2.48 7.83 -1.29
CA LEU A 153 3.14 6.52 -1.31
C LEU A 153 4.54 6.72 -1.91
N SER A 154 5.58 6.59 -1.08
CA SER A 154 6.95 6.54 -1.60
C SER A 154 7.13 5.30 -2.47
N ASN A 155 7.90 5.43 -3.56
CA ASN A 155 8.32 4.29 -4.36
C ASN A 155 9.15 3.34 -3.48
N PRO A 156 8.79 2.04 -3.42
CA PRO A 156 9.55 1.06 -2.65
C PRO A 156 10.96 0.91 -3.24
N GLN A 157 11.97 0.76 -2.38
CA GLN A 157 13.36 0.59 -2.81
C GLN A 157 13.63 -0.77 -3.49
N ARG A 158 12.70 -1.73 -3.39
CA ARG A 158 12.79 -3.08 -3.96
C ARG A 158 11.47 -3.49 -4.61
N PRO A 159 11.49 -4.45 -5.56
CA PRO A 159 10.26 -4.95 -6.19
C PRO A 159 9.30 -5.51 -5.15
N THR A 160 8.08 -4.98 -5.14
CA THR A 160 6.96 -5.42 -4.31
C THR A 160 6.24 -6.64 -4.86
N ALA A 161 6.65 -7.07 -6.05
CA ALA A 161 6.14 -8.23 -6.75
C ALA A 161 7.25 -9.27 -6.92
N ILE A 162 6.96 -10.52 -6.58
CA ILE A 162 7.84 -11.66 -6.77
C ILE A 162 7.18 -12.62 -7.74
N LEU A 163 7.91 -13.00 -8.79
CA LEU A 163 7.56 -14.12 -9.65
C LEU A 163 8.39 -15.34 -9.26
N LEU A 164 7.69 -16.42 -8.98
CA LEU A 164 8.26 -17.71 -8.61
C LEU A 164 7.92 -18.73 -9.69
N LYS A 165 8.93 -19.42 -10.22
CA LYS A 165 8.76 -20.50 -11.20
C LYS A 165 8.85 -21.85 -10.52
N ARG A 166 7.94 -22.76 -10.85
CA ARG A 166 7.96 -24.13 -10.35
C ARG A 166 9.19 -24.89 -10.86
N LEU A 167 9.84 -25.63 -9.95
CA LEU A 167 10.91 -26.57 -10.25
C LEU A 167 10.43 -28.02 -10.13
N SER A 168 9.66 -28.30 -9.09
CA SER A 168 9.00 -29.58 -8.84
C SER A 168 7.79 -29.34 -7.96
N GLU A 169 7.06 -30.39 -7.59
CA GLU A 169 5.92 -30.26 -6.68
C GLU A 169 6.30 -29.55 -5.38
N GLY A 170 5.58 -28.47 -5.06
CA GLY A 170 5.81 -27.63 -3.88
C GLY A 170 7.06 -26.75 -3.91
N LYS A 171 7.98 -26.93 -4.87
CA LYS A 171 9.26 -26.22 -4.93
C LYS A 171 9.29 -25.17 -6.02
N TYR A 172 9.62 -23.94 -5.64
CA TYR A 172 9.62 -22.78 -6.52
C TYR A 172 10.91 -21.99 -6.39
N MET A 173 11.31 -21.34 -7.47
CA MET A 173 12.51 -20.50 -7.53
C MET A 173 12.16 -19.10 -8.00
N ARG A 174 12.76 -18.08 -7.35
CA ARG A 174 12.58 -16.69 -7.77
C ARG A 174 13.22 -16.44 -9.13
N VAL A 175 12.42 -15.91 -10.07
CA VAL A 175 12.87 -15.59 -11.42
C VAL A 175 13.65 -14.26 -11.43
N THR A 176 14.75 -14.22 -12.20
CA THR A 176 15.67 -13.07 -12.33
C THR A 176 15.34 -12.10 -13.46
N SER A 177 14.67 -12.55 -14.53
CA SER A 177 14.16 -11.69 -15.59
C SER A 177 12.81 -12.17 -16.11
N ARG A 178 12.04 -11.25 -16.71
CA ARG A 178 10.90 -11.59 -17.57
C ARG A 178 11.34 -12.53 -18.70
#